data_AF-A0A2J7PZQ9-F1
#
_entry.id   AF-A0A2J7PZQ9-F1
#
_cell.length_a   1.000
_cell.length_b   1.000
_cell.length_c   1.000
_cell.angle_alpha   90.00
_cell.angle_beta   90.00
_cell.angle_gamma   90.00
#
_symmetry.space_group_name_H-M   'P 1'
#
loop_
_entity.id
_entity.type
_entity.pdbx_description
1 polymer ?
#
loop_
_entity_poly.entity_id
_entity_poly.type
_entity_poly.pdbx_seq_one_letter_code
_entity_poly.pdbx_strand_id
1 'polypeptide(L)'
;MMENVELVGKIAELQQKLSTPVPRKEQLHSGPPSKKEQELSALLEQVNRQLETAERSRRQLTVEVEHLTAQRTRLERDMAAQKKVMEEQKEQLQKSQKEKEELEQKITLLMEQVAAGTAAVEETPATIDEEASLARDMRDCEETLGHISSCLDKESERFSSLDSWLQVASDSMNHWKVNQSVDVKTVNALKAEIEELRNLLIQEKASNEEKKKNLEEAEEKFRKLYSDYQMVVKELQNFHEEQKDKDRHNNAYFEVQARGFTEKIDSMTAQLINMEEALTQKEKEVAQMKETVEKCELEKEAVTILKAQVEVYQSDFNAEREARENLAGEKERLAEDLRHLQRRNQQLLDELEAYQQNQYEQMQKHAPPALVASAPIITSGWNTIATPGRAEPQRPTRSSPGRRPSPGPQQQNPLPAAEEDTQPFRVFDEEVPPPKRFFCPVCNMAFAQVSLLEYHVETCLE
;
A
#
# COMPACT_ATOMS: atom_id res chain seq x y z
N MET A 1 14.51 54.34 -1.67
CA MET A 1 14.29 54.54 -0.21
C MET A 1 12.81 54.53 0.19
N MET A 2 11.86 54.96 -0.66
CA MET A 2 10.42 54.90 -0.32
C MET A 2 9.82 53.48 -0.30
N GLU A 3 10.23 52.58 -1.19
CA GLU A 3 9.73 51.19 -1.21
C GLU A 3 10.10 50.37 0.04
N ASN A 4 11.22 50.71 0.70
CA ASN A 4 11.61 50.06 1.94
C ASN A 4 10.72 50.47 3.12
N VAL A 5 10.13 51.67 3.08
CA VAL A 5 9.21 52.14 4.13
C VAL A 5 7.86 51.42 4.01
N GLU A 6 7.37 51.19 2.79
CA GLU A 6 6.14 50.41 2.57
C GLU A 6 6.30 48.94 2.94
N LEU A 7 7.45 48.33 2.65
CA LEU A 7 7.74 46.95 3.04
C LEU A 7 7.85 46.79 4.55
N VAL A 8 8.52 47.73 5.24
CA VAL A 8 8.59 47.74 6.71
C VAL A 8 7.20 47.98 7.31
N GLY A 9 6.37 48.83 6.70
CA GLY A 9 4.98 49.01 7.10
C GLY A 9 4.15 47.74 6.99
N LYS A 10 4.23 47.02 5.85
CA LYS A 10 3.52 45.75 5.63
C LYS A 10 4.00 44.63 6.55
N ILE A 11 5.30 44.58 6.84
CA ILE A 11 5.86 43.60 7.78
C ILE A 11 5.38 43.89 9.20
N ALA A 12 5.35 45.17 9.62
CA ALA A 12 4.80 45.56 10.92
C ALA A 12 3.29 45.25 11.03
N GLU A 13 2.53 45.45 9.95
CA GLU A 13 1.10 45.15 9.92
C GLU A 13 0.83 43.63 9.98
N LEU A 14 1.66 42.81 9.34
CA LEU A 14 1.58 41.34 9.43
C LEU A 14 2.01 40.83 10.81
N GLN A 15 3.04 41.41 11.42
CA GLN A 15 3.45 41.09 12.78
C GLN A 15 2.37 41.49 13.80
N GLN A 16 1.67 42.61 13.58
CA GLN A 16 0.54 43.02 14.40
C GLN A 16 -0.65 42.07 14.25
N LYS A 17 -0.96 41.60 13.04
CA LYS A 17 -2.03 40.60 12.79
C LYS A 17 -1.71 39.22 13.35
N LEU A 18 -0.43 38.85 13.45
CA LEU A 18 0.01 37.60 14.08
C LEU A 18 0.10 37.70 15.61
N SER A 19 0.33 38.90 16.15
CA SER A 19 0.48 39.13 17.59
C SER A 19 -0.81 39.55 18.29
N THR A 20 -1.88 39.89 17.56
CA THR A 20 -3.22 39.99 18.14
C THR A 20 -3.66 38.59 18.56
N PRO A 21 -3.89 38.33 19.86
CA PRO A 21 -4.46 37.07 20.29
C PRO A 21 -5.85 36.99 19.66
N VAL A 22 -5.99 36.10 18.69
CA VAL A 22 -7.31 35.72 18.15
C VAL A 22 -8.16 35.40 19.38
N PRO A 23 -9.28 36.10 19.61
CA PRO A 23 -10.19 35.70 20.66
C PRO A 23 -10.61 34.29 20.28
N ARG A 24 -10.07 33.30 21.01
CA ARG A 24 -10.54 31.93 20.91
C ARG A 24 -12.05 32.03 21.04
N LYS A 25 -12.76 31.61 20.00
CA LYS A 25 -14.18 31.27 20.07
C LYS A 25 -14.30 30.08 21.06
N GLU A 26 -14.16 30.36 22.35
CA GLU A 26 -14.46 29.46 23.46
C GLU A 26 -15.98 29.45 23.77
N GLN A 27 -16.80 30.03 22.89
CA GLN A 27 -18.25 30.16 23.08
C GLN A 27 -19.12 29.46 22.02
N LEU A 28 -18.66 28.37 21.39
CA LEU A 28 -19.56 27.62 20.50
C LEU A 28 -19.83 26.16 20.87
N HIS A 29 -19.10 25.52 21.77
CA HIS A 29 -19.40 24.14 22.19
C HIS A 29 -19.42 24.00 23.72
N SER A 30 -20.34 24.73 24.38
CA SER A 30 -20.77 24.40 25.75
C SER A 30 -22.12 23.68 25.76
N GLY A 31 -22.52 23.11 24.62
CA GLY A 31 -23.64 22.17 24.57
C GLY A 31 -23.19 20.84 25.16
N PRO A 32 -24.07 20.12 25.90
CA PRO A 32 -23.76 18.78 26.33
C PRO A 32 -23.35 17.95 25.11
N PRO A 33 -22.26 17.15 25.19
CA PRO A 33 -21.77 16.39 24.06
C PRO A 33 -22.91 15.56 23.50
N SER A 34 -23.09 15.63 22.19
CA SER A 34 -24.15 14.89 21.49
C SER A 34 -24.07 13.42 21.90
N LYS A 35 -25.21 12.73 22.04
CA LYS A 35 -25.21 11.29 22.39
C LYS A 35 -24.23 10.47 21.53
N LYS A 36 -24.11 10.84 20.25
CA LYS A 36 -23.16 10.23 19.32
C LYS A 36 -21.69 10.49 19.65
N GLU A 37 -21.36 11.68 20.18
CA GLU A 37 -20.00 12.01 20.61
C GLU A 37 -19.63 11.27 21.91
N GLN A 38 -20.60 11.10 22.82
CA GLN A 38 -20.44 10.29 24.02
C GLN A 38 -20.24 8.81 23.68
N GLU A 39 -21.04 8.28 22.75
CA GLU A 39 -20.91 6.91 22.24
C GLU A 39 -19.57 6.68 21.52
N LEU A 40 -19.14 7.63 20.69
CA LEU A 40 -17.84 7.56 20.02
C LEU A 40 -16.68 7.60 21.02
N SER A 41 -16.77 8.46 22.04
CA SER A 41 -15.75 8.53 23.10
C SER A 41 -15.70 7.24 23.91
N ALA A 42 -16.85 6.65 24.23
CA ALA A 42 -16.92 5.36 24.92
C ALA A 42 -16.34 4.21 24.08
N LEU A 43 -16.61 4.18 22.77
CA LEU A 43 -16.01 3.21 21.85
C LEU A 43 -14.50 3.39 21.73
N LEU A 44 -14.00 4.62 21.63
CA LEU A 44 -12.58 4.90 21.60
C LEU A 44 -11.90 4.44 22.90
N GLU A 45 -12.51 4.70 24.06
CA GLU A 45 -12.00 4.18 25.34
C GLU A 45 -12.00 2.66 25.39
N GLN A 46 -13.06 2.01 24.88
CA GLN A 46 -13.16 0.55 24.84
C GLN A 46 -12.08 -0.06 23.95
N VAL A 47 -11.87 0.47 22.75
CA VAL A 47 -10.82 0.04 21.82
C VAL A 47 -9.44 0.27 22.43
N ASN A 48 -9.23 1.40 23.11
CA ASN A 48 -7.95 1.69 23.75
C ASN A 48 -7.67 0.72 24.92
N ARG A 49 -8.69 0.37 25.72
CA ARG A 49 -8.56 -0.68 26.76
C ARG A 49 -8.25 -2.04 26.15
N GLN A 50 -8.91 -2.40 25.05
CA GLN A 50 -8.63 -3.65 24.34
C GLN A 50 -7.19 -3.68 23.80
N LEU A 51 -6.73 -2.58 23.20
CA LEU A 51 -5.36 -2.43 22.72
C LEU A 51 -4.35 -2.56 23.86
N GLU A 52 -4.58 -1.90 25.00
CA GLU A 52 -3.72 -2.04 26.19
C GLU A 52 -3.68 -3.48 26.71
N THR A 53 -4.81 -4.18 26.75
CA THR A 53 -4.83 -5.59 27.17
C THR A 53 -4.08 -6.49 26.20
N ALA A 54 -4.26 -6.28 24.89
CA ALA A 54 -3.54 -7.02 23.86
C ALA A 54 -2.03 -6.75 23.93
N GLU A 55 -1.62 -5.51 24.17
CA GLU A 55 -0.22 -5.15 24.36
C GLU A 55 0.40 -5.80 25.59
N ARG A 56 -0.32 -5.84 26.72
CA ARG A 56 0.14 -6.53 27.94
C ARG A 56 0.33 -8.02 27.68
N SER A 57 -0.65 -8.67 27.04
CA SER A 57 -0.54 -10.09 26.66
C SER A 57 0.63 -10.34 25.70
N ARG A 58 0.86 -9.45 24.73
CA ARG A 58 2.01 -9.56 23.81
C ARG A 58 3.35 -9.44 24.54
N ARG A 59 3.46 -8.50 25.50
CA ARG A 59 4.67 -8.35 26.32
C ARG A 59 4.91 -9.60 27.18
N GLN A 60 3.87 -10.16 27.76
CA GLN A 60 3.97 -11.39 28.54
C GLN A 60 4.43 -12.58 27.69
N LEU A 61 3.83 -12.79 26.52
CA LEU A 61 4.26 -13.85 25.59
C LEU A 61 5.70 -13.65 25.12
N THR A 62 6.16 -12.42 24.95
CA THR A 62 7.56 -12.13 24.60
C THR A 62 8.52 -12.61 25.70
N VAL A 63 8.20 -12.32 26.96
CA VAL A 63 9.00 -12.78 28.12
C VAL A 63 8.97 -14.32 28.23
N GLU A 64 7.83 -14.96 27.99
CA GLU A 64 7.72 -16.42 28.01
C GLU A 64 8.55 -17.06 26.88
N VAL A 65 8.53 -16.49 25.67
CA VAL A 65 9.37 -16.96 24.56
C VAL A 65 10.86 -16.81 24.86
N GLU A 66 11.28 -15.69 25.45
CA GLU A 66 12.67 -15.49 25.89
C GLU A 66 13.08 -16.52 26.95
N HIS A 67 12.19 -16.79 27.92
CA HIS A 67 12.42 -17.79 28.96
C HIS A 67 12.56 -19.21 28.37
N LEU A 68 11.63 -19.62 27.49
CA LEU A 68 11.68 -20.93 26.83
C LEU A 68 12.91 -21.07 25.93
N THR A 69 13.32 -19.98 25.26
CA THR A 69 14.55 -19.97 24.45
C THR A 69 15.79 -20.13 25.33
N ALA A 70 15.85 -19.45 26.47
CA ALA A 70 16.93 -19.63 27.44
C ALA A 70 16.95 -21.06 28.03
N GLN A 71 15.79 -21.65 28.31
CA GLN A 71 15.68 -23.03 28.78
C GLN A 71 16.16 -24.02 27.72
N ARG A 72 15.73 -23.85 26.46
CA ARG A 72 16.16 -24.68 25.35
C ARG A 72 17.68 -24.65 25.16
N THR A 73 18.29 -23.46 25.13
CA THR A 73 19.74 -23.32 24.97
C THR A 73 20.52 -23.89 26.16
N ARG A 74 19.94 -23.91 27.37
CA ARG A 74 20.52 -24.61 28.52
C ARG A 74 20.47 -26.13 28.33
N LEU A 75 19.32 -26.69 27.95
CA LEU A 75 19.18 -28.12 27.70
C LEU A 75 20.07 -28.60 26.55
N GLU A 76 20.22 -27.81 25.48
CA GLU A 76 21.13 -28.12 24.38
C GLU A 76 22.60 -28.18 24.84
N ARG A 77 23.02 -27.28 25.74
CA ARG A 77 24.36 -27.33 26.36
C ARG A 77 24.52 -28.55 27.26
N ASP A 78 23.51 -28.87 28.08
CA ASP A 78 23.55 -30.02 28.98
C ASP A 78 23.60 -31.34 28.19
N MET A 79 22.84 -31.47 27.10
CA MET A 79 22.91 -32.63 26.20
C MET A 79 24.26 -32.73 25.49
N ALA A 80 24.83 -31.60 25.04
CA ALA A 80 26.17 -31.60 24.44
C ALA A 80 27.25 -32.03 25.44
N ALA A 81 27.15 -31.59 26.70
CA ALA A 81 28.03 -32.01 27.78
C ALA A 81 27.87 -33.51 28.09
N GLN A 82 26.64 -34.01 28.19
CA GLN A 82 26.38 -35.45 28.37
C GLN A 82 26.94 -36.28 27.21
N LYS A 83 26.78 -35.83 25.97
CA LYS A 83 27.34 -36.51 24.79
C LYS A 83 28.87 -36.61 24.88
N LYS A 84 29.54 -35.55 25.36
CA LYS A 84 31.00 -35.56 25.57
C LYS A 84 31.41 -36.57 26.64
N VAL A 85 30.70 -36.60 27.78
CA VAL A 85 30.94 -37.57 28.86
C VAL A 85 30.73 -39.01 28.36
N MET A 86 29.69 -39.26 27.56
CA MET A 86 29.45 -40.58 26.97
C MET A 86 30.57 -41.02 26.02
N GLU A 87 31.14 -40.11 25.23
CA GLU A 87 32.29 -40.44 24.37
C GLU A 87 33.56 -40.70 25.20
N GLU A 88 33.82 -39.90 26.23
CA GLU A 88 34.93 -40.13 27.18
C GLU A 88 34.81 -41.49 27.89
N GLN A 89 33.59 -41.86 28.33
CA GLN A 89 33.33 -43.18 28.93
C GLN A 89 33.55 -44.33 27.95
N LYS A 90 33.18 -44.14 26.68
CA LYS A 90 33.38 -45.13 25.62
C LYS A 90 34.87 -45.31 25.29
N GLU A 91 35.65 -44.23 25.23
CA GLU A 91 37.10 -44.29 25.09
C GLU A 91 37.76 -45.00 26.28
N GLN A 92 37.32 -44.71 27.51
CA GLN A 92 37.81 -45.38 28.72
C GLN A 92 37.49 -46.87 28.71
N LEU A 93 36.27 -47.25 28.32
CA LEU A 93 35.87 -48.65 28.20
C LEU A 93 36.72 -49.39 27.16
N GLN A 94 36.98 -48.76 26.01
CA GLN A 94 37.84 -49.34 24.98
C GLN A 94 39.28 -49.53 25.47
N LYS A 95 39.80 -48.60 26.27
CA LYS A 95 41.13 -48.73 26.89
C LYS A 95 41.17 -49.90 27.89
N SER A 96 40.19 -50.00 28.79
CA SER A 96 40.11 -51.12 29.74
C SER A 96 39.89 -52.47 29.06
N GLN A 97 39.21 -52.52 27.92
CA GLN A 97 39.10 -53.74 27.10
C GLN A 97 40.46 -54.17 26.56
N LYS A 98 41.27 -53.25 26.01
CA LYS A 98 42.63 -53.56 25.56
C LYS A 98 43.54 -54.04 26.69
N GLU A 99 43.51 -53.38 27.85
CA GLU A 99 44.26 -53.80 29.03
C GLU A 99 43.84 -55.19 29.52
N LYS A 100 42.55 -55.52 29.45
CA LYS A 100 42.04 -56.86 29.77
C LYS A 100 42.57 -57.92 28.80
N GLU A 101 42.55 -57.67 27.50
CA GLU A 101 43.10 -58.58 26.48
C GLU A 101 44.60 -58.83 26.70
N GLU A 102 45.37 -57.79 27.04
CA GLU A 102 46.81 -57.91 27.36
C GLU A 102 47.06 -58.79 28.61
N LEU A 103 46.23 -58.62 29.65
CA LEU A 103 46.32 -59.44 30.86
C LEU A 103 45.93 -60.91 30.62
N GLU A 104 44.89 -61.15 29.82
CA GLU A 104 44.47 -62.52 29.44
C GLU A 104 45.57 -63.25 28.65
N GLN A 105 46.27 -62.55 27.74
CA GLN A 105 47.44 -63.10 27.06
C GLN A 105 48.57 -63.46 28.05
N LYS A 106 48.80 -62.62 29.06
CA LYS A 106 49.86 -62.85 30.07
C LYS A 106 49.54 -64.02 31.02
N ILE A 107 48.28 -64.20 31.41
CA ILE A 107 47.84 -65.34 32.23
C ILE A 107 48.04 -66.66 31.47
N THR A 108 47.69 -66.68 30.19
CA THR A 108 47.87 -67.87 29.32
C THR A 108 49.34 -68.30 29.28
N LEU A 109 50.25 -67.32 29.17
CA LEU A 109 51.70 -67.54 29.10
C LEU A 109 52.29 -68.06 30.42
N LEU A 110 51.75 -67.61 31.57
CA LEU A 110 52.16 -68.10 32.89
C LEU A 110 51.64 -69.51 33.21
N MET A 111 50.45 -69.87 32.71
CA MET A 111 49.90 -71.23 32.90
C MET A 111 50.73 -72.29 32.16
N GLU A 112 51.29 -71.98 30.99
CA GLU A 112 52.22 -72.88 30.28
C GLU A 112 53.54 -73.09 31.03
N GLN A 113 54.01 -72.11 31.81
CA GLN A 113 55.24 -72.22 32.59
C GLN A 113 55.09 -73.09 33.84
N VAL A 114 53.90 -73.11 34.47
CA VAL A 114 53.64 -73.91 35.67
C VAL A 114 53.40 -75.40 35.33
N ALA A 115 52.89 -75.70 34.14
CA ALA A 115 52.66 -77.08 33.69
C ALA A 115 53.96 -77.88 33.44
N ALA A 116 55.12 -77.23 33.33
CA ALA A 116 56.40 -77.86 32.97
C ALA A 116 57.28 -78.28 34.17
N GLY A 117 56.86 -78.05 35.41
CA GLY A 117 57.78 -78.08 36.56
C GLY A 117 57.27 -78.74 37.84
N THR A 118 56.81 -79.99 37.82
CA THR A 118 56.72 -80.82 39.05
C THR A 118 56.77 -82.32 38.75
N ALA A 119 57.93 -82.95 38.95
CA ALA A 119 58.07 -84.40 39.11
C ALA A 119 59.34 -84.71 39.96
N ALA A 120 59.21 -85.74 40.82
CA ALA A 120 60.26 -86.51 41.52
C ALA A 120 60.48 -86.26 43.03
N VAL A 121 61.04 -87.32 43.66
CA VAL A 121 61.45 -87.60 45.06
C VAL A 121 60.46 -88.54 45.80
N GLU A 122 60.65 -89.88 45.84
CA GLU A 122 61.64 -90.76 46.56
C GLU A 122 61.54 -90.65 48.11
N GLU A 123 61.74 -91.64 48.98
CA GLU A 123 61.96 -93.11 49.00
C GLU A 123 61.78 -93.59 50.48
N THR A 124 61.89 -94.90 50.69
CA THR A 124 61.66 -95.79 51.87
C THR A 124 62.79 -95.74 52.96
N PRO A 125 63.23 -96.80 53.69
CA PRO A 125 62.66 -97.87 54.59
C PRO A 125 63.45 -98.01 55.95
N ALA A 126 63.29 -99.14 56.69
CA ALA A 126 64.29 -99.89 57.53
C ALA A 126 63.77 -100.32 58.94
N THR A 127 64.04 -101.46 59.63
CA THR A 127 64.48 -102.88 59.40
C THR A 127 64.87 -103.55 60.76
N ILE A 128 64.92 -104.91 60.85
CA ILE A 128 65.88 -105.79 61.62
C ILE A 128 65.69 -105.95 63.17
N ASP A 129 65.96 -107.05 63.91
CA ASP A 129 66.25 -108.51 63.73
C ASP A 129 66.31 -109.23 65.12
N GLU A 130 66.14 -110.58 65.12
CA GLU A 130 66.89 -111.70 65.79
C GLU A 130 67.54 -111.56 67.21
N GLU A 131 67.85 -112.57 68.04
CA GLU A 131 67.80 -114.05 68.10
C GLU A 131 68.18 -114.52 69.54
N ALA A 132 67.64 -115.68 69.94
CA ALA A 132 68.26 -116.83 70.63
C ALA A 132 68.77 -116.86 72.11
N SER A 133 68.48 -118.03 72.74
CA SER A 133 69.29 -118.85 73.69
C SER A 133 69.03 -118.65 75.20
N LEU A 134 68.16 -119.40 75.90
CA LEU A 134 67.99 -120.87 76.08
C LEU A 134 69.16 -121.57 76.83
N ALA A 135 69.32 -121.22 78.12
CA ALA A 135 69.90 -122.07 79.19
C ALA A 135 69.89 -121.34 80.56
N ARG A 136 68.73 -120.85 81.04
CA ARG A 136 68.51 -120.50 82.46
C ARG A 136 67.43 -121.39 83.10
N ASP A 137 67.20 -122.56 82.48
CA ASP A 137 66.05 -123.49 82.44
C ASP A 137 65.42 -124.00 83.77
N MET A 138 65.68 -123.37 84.91
CA MET A 138 64.93 -123.57 86.16
C MET A 138 64.73 -122.29 86.98
N ARG A 139 65.53 -121.24 86.74
CA ARG A 139 65.08 -119.86 86.92
C ARG A 139 64.10 -119.51 85.83
N ASP A 140 64.29 -120.03 84.62
CA ASP A 140 63.33 -119.95 83.52
C ASP A 140 61.98 -120.60 83.84
N CYS A 141 61.69 -121.34 84.91
CA CYS A 141 60.29 -121.71 85.21
C CYS A 141 59.54 -120.62 86.00
N GLU A 142 60.22 -119.85 86.85
CA GLU A 142 59.69 -118.67 87.54
C GLU A 142 59.90 -117.37 86.74
N GLU A 143 60.99 -117.26 85.98
CA GLU A 143 61.18 -116.30 84.90
C GLU A 143 60.27 -116.64 83.73
N THR A 144 59.98 -117.90 83.33
CA THR A 144 58.90 -118.14 82.33
C THR A 144 57.53 -117.98 82.95
N LEU A 145 57.25 -118.27 84.22
CA LEU A 145 55.96 -117.89 84.81
C LEU A 145 55.81 -116.37 84.97
N GLY A 146 56.88 -115.66 85.32
CA GLY A 146 56.96 -114.20 85.36
C GLY A 146 57.03 -113.57 83.97
N HIS A 147 57.54 -114.26 82.97
CA HIS A 147 57.57 -113.87 81.56
C HIS A 147 56.32 -114.33 80.83
N ILE A 148 55.60 -115.35 81.30
CA ILE A 148 54.25 -115.75 80.88
C ILE A 148 53.25 -114.82 81.54
N SER A 149 53.44 -114.42 82.81
CA SER A 149 52.66 -113.38 83.48
C SER A 149 52.97 -112.02 82.85
N SER A 150 54.23 -111.67 82.61
CA SER A 150 54.60 -110.47 81.87
C SER A 150 54.17 -110.55 80.41
N CYS A 151 54.16 -111.73 79.77
CA CYS A 151 53.59 -111.90 78.44
C CYS A 151 52.07 -111.83 78.49
N LEU A 152 51.40 -112.30 79.54
CA LEU A 152 49.96 -112.17 79.74
C LEU A 152 49.59 -110.73 80.04
N ASP A 153 50.41 -110.00 80.79
CA ASP A 153 50.26 -108.57 81.05
C ASP A 153 50.54 -107.78 79.77
N LYS A 154 51.61 -108.10 79.03
CA LYS A 154 51.89 -107.50 77.70
C LYS A 154 50.83 -107.87 76.67
N GLU A 155 50.28 -109.08 76.73
CA GLU A 155 49.23 -109.52 75.82
C GLU A 155 47.89 -108.94 76.26
N SER A 156 47.66 -108.74 77.56
CA SER A 156 46.52 -107.99 78.12
C SER A 156 46.64 -106.51 77.80
N GLU A 157 47.84 -105.92 77.83
CA GLU A 157 48.14 -104.56 77.37
C GLU A 157 47.97 -104.46 75.86
N ARG A 158 48.36 -105.49 75.10
CA ARG A 158 48.09 -105.58 73.67
C ARG A 158 46.61 -105.73 73.39
N PHE A 159 45.86 -106.54 74.14
CA PHE A 159 44.42 -106.66 74.03
C PHE A 159 43.75 -105.34 74.42
N SER A 160 44.19 -104.68 75.49
CA SER A 160 43.70 -103.35 75.90
C SER A 160 44.03 -102.29 74.84
N SER A 161 45.21 -102.38 74.23
CA SER A 161 45.62 -101.53 73.12
C SER A 161 44.79 -101.82 71.88
N LEU A 162 44.58 -103.09 71.53
CA LEU A 162 43.78 -103.52 70.37
C LEU A 162 42.31 -103.11 70.57
N ASP A 163 41.79 -103.23 71.79
CA ASP A 163 40.46 -102.79 72.18
C ASP A 163 40.36 -101.27 72.13
N SER A 164 41.40 -100.54 72.56
CA SER A 164 41.51 -99.09 72.36
C SER A 164 41.56 -98.72 70.87
N TRP A 165 42.27 -99.47 70.03
CA TRP A 165 42.32 -99.27 68.58
C TRP A 165 40.98 -99.61 67.91
N LEU A 166 40.29 -100.66 68.35
CA LEU A 166 38.95 -101.02 67.90
C LEU A 166 37.93 -99.96 68.32
N GLN A 167 38.06 -99.41 69.52
CA GLN A 167 37.25 -98.30 70.01
C GLN A 167 37.50 -97.04 69.17
N VAL A 168 38.76 -96.68 68.90
CA VAL A 168 39.11 -95.55 68.03
C VAL A 168 38.62 -95.77 66.59
N ALA A 169 38.73 -96.98 66.05
CA ALA A 169 38.23 -97.31 64.72
C ALA A 169 36.69 -97.25 64.65
N SER A 170 36.01 -97.75 65.69
CA SER A 170 34.56 -97.67 65.86
C SER A 170 34.08 -96.22 65.97
N ASP A 171 34.75 -95.41 66.81
CA ASP A 171 34.46 -93.99 66.99
C ASP A 171 34.74 -93.20 65.71
N SER A 172 35.82 -93.50 64.99
CA SER A 172 36.12 -92.93 63.67
C SER A 172 35.05 -93.31 62.64
N MET A 173 34.54 -94.54 62.66
CA MET A 173 33.49 -95.00 61.75
C MET A 173 32.15 -94.33 62.08
N ASN A 174 31.83 -94.17 63.36
CA ASN A 174 30.64 -93.43 63.82
C ASN A 174 30.74 -91.95 63.46
N HIS A 175 31.89 -91.31 63.67
CA HIS A 175 32.16 -89.93 63.27
C HIS A 175 32.05 -89.75 61.75
N TRP A 176 32.62 -90.66 60.95
CA TRP A 176 32.46 -90.65 59.49
C TRP A 176 30.99 -90.78 59.07
N LYS A 177 30.21 -91.66 59.72
CA LYS A 177 28.79 -91.85 59.43
C LYS A 177 27.95 -90.61 59.80
N VAL A 178 28.30 -89.93 60.90
CA VAL A 178 27.66 -88.65 61.29
C VAL A 178 28.04 -87.54 60.30
N ASN A 179 29.32 -87.38 59.94
CA ASN A 179 29.76 -86.38 58.97
C ASN A 179 29.14 -86.61 57.59
N GLN A 180 29.05 -87.86 57.14
CA GLN A 180 28.36 -88.21 55.90
C GLN A 180 26.87 -87.81 55.95
N SER A 181 26.20 -87.97 57.10
CA SER A 181 24.82 -87.52 57.27
C SER A 181 24.70 -85.99 57.22
N VAL A 182 25.67 -85.26 57.79
CA VAL A 182 25.73 -83.80 57.73
C VAL A 182 25.97 -83.33 56.29
N ASP A 183 26.93 -83.93 55.58
CA ASP A 183 27.22 -83.62 54.18
C ASP A 183 26.03 -83.89 53.26
N VAL A 184 25.27 -84.95 53.50
CA VAL A 184 24.03 -85.22 52.74
C VAL A 184 22.99 -84.13 52.99
N LYS A 185 22.86 -83.64 54.24
CA LYS A 185 21.93 -82.55 54.56
C LYS A 185 22.37 -81.23 53.93
N THR A 186 23.65 -80.89 53.96
CA THR A 186 24.17 -79.66 53.33
C THR A 186 24.02 -79.72 51.81
N VAL A 187 24.35 -80.85 51.18
CA VAL A 187 24.15 -81.05 49.74
C VAL A 187 22.67 -80.94 49.36
N ASN A 188 21.75 -81.47 50.17
CA ASN A 188 20.32 -81.34 49.90
C ASN A 188 19.82 -79.89 50.09
N ALA A 189 20.33 -79.15 51.07
CA ALA A 189 20.02 -77.73 51.24
C ALA A 189 20.52 -76.90 50.05
N LEU A 190 21.76 -77.13 49.62
CA LEU A 190 22.33 -76.46 48.44
C LEU A 190 21.55 -76.81 47.16
N LYS A 191 21.10 -78.07 47.00
CA LYS A 191 20.24 -78.46 45.87
C LYS A 191 18.90 -77.72 45.89
N ALA A 192 18.29 -77.53 47.07
CA ALA A 192 17.04 -76.78 47.20
C ALA A 192 17.24 -75.29 46.84
N GLU A 193 18.33 -74.68 47.31
CA GLU A 193 18.69 -73.30 46.97
C GLU A 193 18.98 -73.12 45.47
N ILE A 194 19.71 -74.06 44.85
CA ILE A 194 19.93 -74.06 43.40
C ILE A 194 18.60 -74.13 42.65
N GLU A 195 17.64 -74.93 43.13
CA GLU A 195 16.34 -75.05 42.49
C GLU A 195 15.48 -73.79 42.67
N GLU A 196 15.53 -73.14 43.83
CA GLU A 196 14.89 -71.85 44.05
C GLU A 196 15.47 -70.76 43.14
N LEU A 197 16.80 -70.68 43.02
CA LEU A 197 17.47 -69.75 42.11
C LEU A 197 17.13 -70.01 40.65
N ARG A 198 16.99 -71.28 40.24
CA ARG A 198 16.52 -71.64 38.89
C ARG A 198 15.09 -71.16 38.65
N ASN A 199 14.19 -71.35 39.61
CA ASN A 199 12.81 -70.88 39.51
C ASN A 199 12.73 -69.35 39.40
N LEU A 200 13.50 -68.63 40.23
CA LEU A 200 13.60 -67.16 40.14
C LEU A 200 14.15 -66.71 38.79
N LEU A 201 15.17 -67.40 38.25
CA LEU A 201 15.71 -67.08 36.92
C LEU A 201 14.67 -67.31 35.81
N ILE A 202 13.88 -68.38 35.89
CA ILE A 202 12.80 -68.65 34.92
C ILE A 202 11.72 -67.57 35.02
N GLN A 203 11.32 -67.19 36.24
CA GLN A 203 10.33 -66.13 36.47
C GLN A 203 10.82 -64.77 35.95
N GLU A 204 12.08 -64.41 36.21
CA GLU A 204 12.67 -63.16 35.73
C GLU A 204 12.75 -63.14 34.20
N LYS A 205 13.14 -64.26 33.57
CA LYS A 205 13.13 -64.40 32.11
C LYS A 205 11.73 -64.23 31.52
N ALA A 206 10.72 -64.84 32.14
CA ALA A 206 9.33 -64.71 31.71
C ALA A 206 8.83 -63.26 31.85
N SER A 207 9.12 -62.61 32.99
CA SER A 207 8.76 -61.20 33.22
C SER A 207 9.46 -60.27 32.24
N ASN A 208 10.74 -60.53 31.92
CA ASN A 208 11.49 -59.73 30.97
C ASN A 208 10.95 -59.88 29.54
N GLU A 209 10.55 -61.09 29.13
CA GLU A 209 9.92 -61.33 27.84
C GLU A 209 8.56 -60.62 27.71
N GLU A 210 7.78 -60.58 28.78
CA GLU A 210 6.53 -59.82 28.81
C GLU A 210 6.77 -58.30 28.71
N LYS A 211 7.74 -57.76 29.47
CA LYS A 211 8.14 -56.35 29.38
C LYS A 211 8.61 -55.99 27.96
N LYS A 212 9.36 -56.89 27.33
CA LYS A 212 9.84 -56.72 25.95
C LYS A 212 8.67 -56.64 24.96
N LYS A 213 7.69 -57.55 25.06
CA LYS A 213 6.46 -57.49 24.24
C LYS A 213 5.68 -56.20 24.44
N ASN A 214 5.51 -55.77 25.69
CA ASN A 214 4.83 -54.51 26.00
C ASN A 214 5.57 -53.29 25.42
N LEU A 215 6.90 -53.31 25.42
CA LEU A 215 7.72 -52.27 24.81
C LEU A 215 7.59 -52.27 23.28
N GLU A 216 7.63 -53.43 22.64
CA GLU A 216 7.41 -53.58 21.18
C GLU A 216 6.02 -53.07 20.77
N GLU A 217 4.96 -53.38 21.54
CA GLU A 217 3.62 -52.85 21.31
C GLU A 217 3.53 -51.33 21.48
N ALA A 218 4.24 -50.77 22.46
CA ALA A 218 4.31 -49.32 22.67
C ALA A 218 5.04 -48.64 21.49
N GLU A 219 6.15 -49.21 21.03
CA GLU A 219 6.88 -48.73 19.86
C GLU A 219 6.02 -48.74 18.59
N GLU A 220 5.21 -49.78 18.38
CA GLU A 220 4.27 -49.83 17.25
C GLU A 220 3.21 -48.72 17.33
N LYS A 221 2.64 -48.51 18.53
CA LYS A 221 1.67 -47.41 18.77
C LYS A 221 2.31 -46.05 18.50
N PHE A 222 3.55 -45.82 18.94
CA PHE A 222 4.28 -44.58 18.65
C PHE A 222 4.58 -44.41 17.17
N ARG A 223 4.97 -45.48 16.48
CA ARG A 223 5.23 -45.44 15.03
C ARG A 223 3.97 -45.06 14.25
N LYS A 224 2.82 -45.66 14.62
CA LYS A 224 1.52 -45.31 14.04
C LYS A 224 1.16 -43.86 14.32
N LEU A 225 1.26 -43.41 15.58
CA LEU A 225 0.95 -42.03 15.96
C LEU A 225 1.84 -41.02 15.21
N TYR A 226 3.12 -41.34 15.02
CA TYR A 226 4.03 -40.49 14.26
C TYR A 226 3.64 -40.43 12.78
N SER A 227 3.24 -41.56 12.17
CA SER A 227 2.72 -41.60 10.81
C SER A 227 1.45 -40.75 10.67
N ASP A 228 0.50 -40.89 11.60
CA ASP A 228 -0.74 -40.13 11.61
C ASP A 228 -0.47 -38.62 11.76
N TYR A 229 0.44 -38.24 12.68
CA TYR A 229 0.89 -36.86 12.83
C TYR A 229 1.50 -36.31 11.53
N GLN A 230 2.36 -37.08 10.85
CA GLN A 230 2.93 -36.68 9.56
C GLN A 230 1.86 -36.50 8.47
N MET A 231 0.82 -37.33 8.44
CA MET A 231 -0.30 -37.15 7.51
C MET A 231 -1.05 -35.85 7.78
N VAL A 232 -1.40 -35.59 9.04
CA VAL A 232 -2.11 -34.35 9.43
C VAL A 232 -1.28 -33.11 9.09
N VAL A 233 0.04 -33.13 9.32
CA VAL A 233 0.93 -32.03 8.92
C VAL A 233 0.88 -31.78 7.40
N LYS A 234 0.89 -32.84 6.58
CA LYS A 234 0.77 -32.71 5.12
C LYS A 234 -0.60 -32.18 4.70
N GLU A 235 -1.67 -32.62 5.34
CA GLU A 235 -3.03 -32.13 5.08
C GLU A 235 -3.16 -30.64 5.42
N LEU A 236 -2.60 -30.18 6.54
CA LEU A 236 -2.56 -28.77 6.90
C LEU A 236 -1.75 -27.94 5.90
N GLN A 237 -0.64 -28.48 5.40
CA GLN A 237 0.16 -27.82 4.35
C GLN A 237 -0.65 -27.69 3.05
N ASN A 238 -1.35 -28.75 2.63
CA ASN A 238 -2.20 -28.74 1.44
C ASN A 238 -3.35 -27.75 1.59
N PHE A 239 -4.02 -27.72 2.75
CA PHE A 239 -5.08 -26.76 3.05
C PHE A 239 -4.58 -25.32 2.98
N HIS A 240 -3.37 -25.06 3.48
CA HIS A 240 -2.77 -23.74 3.42
C HIS A 240 -2.45 -23.31 1.98
N GLU A 241 -1.98 -24.23 1.12
CA GLU A 241 -1.75 -23.93 -0.29
C GLU A 241 -3.06 -23.70 -1.06
N GLU A 242 -4.10 -24.52 -0.80
CA GLU A 242 -5.43 -24.32 -1.38
C GLU A 242 -6.01 -22.95 -0.99
N GLN A 243 -5.79 -22.51 0.25
CA GLN A 243 -6.22 -21.17 0.65
C GLN A 243 -5.45 -20.06 -0.05
N LYS A 244 -4.14 -20.19 -0.22
CA LYS A 244 -3.36 -19.24 -1.02
C LYS A 244 -3.87 -19.16 -2.45
N ASP A 245 -4.26 -20.29 -3.05
CA ASP A 245 -4.80 -20.31 -4.40
C ASP A 245 -6.19 -19.67 -4.49
N LYS A 246 -7.06 -19.89 -3.49
CA LYS A 246 -8.34 -19.17 -3.38
C LYS A 246 -8.14 -17.67 -3.22
N ASP A 247 -7.20 -17.24 -2.39
CA ASP A 247 -6.85 -15.82 -2.20
C ASP A 247 -6.29 -15.21 -3.48
N ARG A 248 -5.41 -15.92 -4.20
CA ARG A 248 -4.90 -15.51 -5.53
C ARG A 248 -6.05 -15.33 -6.52
N HIS A 249 -7.00 -16.27 -6.55
CA HIS A 249 -8.14 -16.21 -7.47
C HIS A 249 -9.09 -15.05 -7.13
N ASN A 250 -9.41 -14.87 -5.84
CA ASN A 250 -10.23 -13.76 -5.36
C ASN A 250 -9.58 -12.41 -5.67
N ASN A 251 -8.27 -12.27 -5.40
CA ASN A 251 -7.53 -11.05 -5.70
C ASN A 251 -7.52 -10.77 -7.21
N ALA A 252 -7.30 -11.78 -8.05
CA ALA A 252 -7.36 -11.62 -9.50
C ALA A 252 -8.75 -11.18 -9.98
N TYR A 253 -9.83 -11.72 -9.39
CA TYR A 253 -11.20 -11.30 -9.69
C TYR A 253 -11.44 -9.82 -9.33
N PHE A 254 -11.04 -9.39 -8.14
CA PHE A 254 -11.16 -7.99 -7.72
C PHE A 254 -10.29 -7.06 -8.57
N GLU A 255 -9.10 -7.50 -8.96
CA GLU A 255 -8.22 -6.72 -9.84
C GLU A 255 -8.85 -6.51 -11.23
N VAL A 256 -9.42 -7.55 -11.82
CA VAL A 256 -10.14 -7.45 -13.10
C VAL A 256 -11.34 -6.51 -12.98
N GLN A 257 -12.12 -6.61 -11.90
CA GLN A 257 -13.25 -5.73 -11.67
C GLN A 257 -12.81 -4.27 -11.47
N ALA A 258 -11.74 -4.04 -10.71
CA ALA A 258 -11.17 -2.71 -10.50
C ALA A 258 -10.68 -2.10 -11.82
N ARG A 259 -9.98 -2.87 -12.66
CA ARG A 259 -9.57 -2.44 -14.01
C ARG A 259 -10.77 -2.06 -14.87
N GLY A 260 -11.85 -2.84 -14.85
CA GLY A 260 -13.06 -2.52 -15.60
C GLY A 260 -13.72 -1.20 -15.15
N PHE A 261 -13.68 -0.88 -13.86
CA PHE A 261 -14.15 0.43 -13.38
C PHE A 261 -13.21 1.57 -13.78
N THR A 262 -11.89 1.36 -13.69
CA THR A 262 -10.89 2.35 -14.12
C THR A 262 -11.04 2.66 -15.61
N GLU A 263 -11.15 1.65 -16.47
CA GLU A 263 -11.37 1.85 -17.91
C GLU A 263 -12.67 2.62 -18.22
N LYS A 264 -13.73 2.38 -17.44
CA LYS A 264 -14.98 3.14 -17.57
C LYS A 264 -14.81 4.59 -17.14
N ILE A 265 -14.09 4.85 -16.05
CA ILE A 265 -13.76 6.20 -15.58
C ILE A 265 -12.90 6.91 -16.63
N ASP A 266 -11.89 6.26 -17.19
CA ASP A 266 -11.02 6.83 -18.22
C ASP A 266 -11.80 7.16 -19.50
N SER A 267 -12.72 6.28 -19.91
CA SER A 267 -13.61 6.52 -21.05
C SER A 267 -14.54 7.73 -20.83
N MET A 268 -15.16 7.82 -19.65
CA MET A 268 -16.00 8.98 -19.30
C MET A 268 -15.18 10.27 -19.20
N THR A 269 -13.98 10.19 -18.65
CA THR A 269 -13.06 11.34 -18.54
C THR A 269 -12.65 11.83 -19.92
N ALA A 270 -12.32 10.92 -20.86
CA ALA A 270 -12.03 11.27 -22.23
C ALA A 270 -13.23 11.90 -22.96
N GLN A 271 -14.45 11.43 -22.69
CA GLN A 271 -15.67 12.04 -23.24
C GLN A 271 -15.89 13.45 -22.70
N LEU A 272 -15.68 13.68 -21.40
CA LEU A 272 -15.80 15.01 -20.79
C LEU A 272 -14.80 15.99 -21.41
N ILE A 273 -13.53 15.60 -21.51
CA ILE A 273 -12.49 16.44 -22.13
C ILE A 273 -12.86 16.81 -23.58
N ASN A 274 -13.34 15.84 -24.37
CA ASN A 274 -13.76 16.10 -25.76
C ASN A 274 -14.98 17.05 -25.83
N MET A 275 -15.95 16.90 -24.93
CA MET A 275 -17.09 17.81 -24.85
C MET A 275 -16.68 19.22 -24.40
N GLU A 276 -15.74 19.35 -23.46
CA GLU A 276 -15.17 20.63 -23.05
C GLU A 276 -14.41 21.31 -24.19
N GLU A 277 -13.59 20.57 -24.94
CA GLU A 277 -12.91 21.07 -26.14
C GLU A 277 -13.91 21.52 -27.22
N ALA A 278 -14.98 20.76 -27.45
CA ALA A 278 -16.05 21.15 -28.38
C ALA A 278 -16.79 22.41 -27.91
N LEU A 279 -17.05 22.55 -26.62
CA LEU A 279 -17.72 23.70 -26.03
C LEU A 279 -16.85 24.96 -26.15
N THR A 280 -15.57 24.88 -25.78
CA THR A 280 -14.63 26.00 -25.94
C THR A 280 -14.46 26.44 -27.40
N GLN A 281 -14.48 25.49 -28.35
CA GLN A 281 -14.50 25.80 -29.78
C GLN A 281 -15.79 26.52 -30.19
N LYS A 282 -16.95 26.10 -29.68
CA LYS A 282 -18.24 26.79 -29.93
C LYS A 282 -18.27 28.18 -29.32
N GLU A 283 -17.73 28.37 -28.12
CA GLU A 283 -17.60 29.70 -27.50
C GLU A 283 -16.73 30.63 -28.34
N LYS A 284 -15.64 30.11 -28.91
CA LYS A 284 -14.79 30.88 -29.84
C LYS A 284 -15.53 31.26 -31.12
N GLU A 285 -16.31 30.35 -31.72
CA GLU A 285 -17.16 30.64 -32.88
C GLU A 285 -18.22 31.71 -32.55
N VAL A 286 -18.85 31.63 -31.37
CA VAL A 286 -19.81 32.63 -30.89
C VAL A 286 -19.13 33.99 -30.70
N ALA A 287 -17.92 34.03 -30.14
CA ALA A 287 -17.16 35.28 -29.98
C ALA A 287 -16.83 35.91 -31.34
N GLN A 288 -16.41 35.12 -32.33
CA GLN A 288 -16.15 35.60 -33.69
C GLN A 288 -17.43 36.11 -34.36
N MET A 289 -18.53 35.37 -34.24
CA MET A 289 -19.84 35.79 -34.75
C MET A 289 -20.25 37.14 -34.12
N LYS A 290 -20.10 37.30 -32.81
CA LYS A 290 -20.39 38.58 -32.12
C LYS A 290 -19.55 39.73 -32.66
N GLU A 291 -18.24 39.55 -32.85
CA GLU A 291 -17.36 40.57 -33.44
C GLU A 291 -17.79 40.94 -34.87
N THR A 292 -18.16 39.96 -35.70
CA THR A 292 -18.65 40.24 -37.06
C THR A 292 -20.00 40.96 -37.08
N VAL A 293 -20.88 40.67 -36.11
CA VAL A 293 -22.15 41.39 -35.94
C VAL A 293 -21.89 42.84 -35.55
N GLU A 294 -21.04 43.09 -34.56
CA GLU A 294 -20.67 44.46 -34.14
C GLU A 294 -20.07 45.26 -35.30
N LYS A 295 -19.19 44.64 -36.10
CA LYS A 295 -18.66 45.28 -37.31
C LYS A 295 -19.75 45.60 -38.33
N CYS A 296 -20.67 44.67 -38.60
CA CYS A 296 -21.81 44.90 -39.50
C CYS A 296 -22.73 46.01 -38.98
N GLU A 297 -22.90 46.15 -37.66
CA GLU A 297 -23.68 47.22 -37.04
C GLU A 297 -23.03 48.59 -37.29
N LEU A 298 -21.71 48.71 -37.11
CA LEU A 298 -20.97 49.93 -37.43
C LEU A 298 -21.06 50.29 -38.93
N GLU A 299 -20.94 49.30 -39.82
CA GLU A 299 -21.12 49.52 -41.26
C GLU A 299 -22.55 49.95 -41.60
N LYS A 300 -23.56 49.37 -40.92
CA LYS A 300 -24.97 49.76 -41.07
C LYS A 300 -25.20 51.22 -40.63
N GLU A 301 -24.62 51.63 -39.51
CA GLU A 301 -24.65 53.03 -39.06
C GLU A 301 -23.96 53.98 -40.06
N ALA A 302 -22.84 53.57 -40.66
CA ALA A 302 -22.20 54.35 -41.70
C ALA A 302 -23.10 54.51 -42.94
N VAL A 303 -23.81 53.46 -43.34
CA VAL A 303 -24.77 53.51 -44.46
C VAL A 303 -25.94 54.44 -44.18
N THR A 304 -26.47 54.50 -42.95
CA THR A 304 -27.57 55.42 -42.62
C THR A 304 -27.12 56.88 -42.69
N ILE A 305 -25.91 57.19 -42.21
CA ILE A 305 -25.32 58.54 -42.32
C ILE A 305 -25.11 58.91 -43.78
N LEU A 306 -24.55 58.01 -44.60
CA LEU A 306 -24.33 58.27 -46.04
C LEU A 306 -25.64 58.48 -46.80
N LYS A 307 -26.69 57.71 -46.47
CA LYS A 307 -28.03 57.92 -47.06
C LYS A 307 -28.58 59.30 -46.72
N ALA A 308 -28.52 59.70 -45.46
CA ALA A 308 -28.93 61.05 -45.05
C ALA A 308 -28.11 62.14 -45.76
N GLN A 309 -26.80 61.93 -45.95
CA GLN A 309 -25.96 62.86 -46.71
C GLN A 309 -26.38 62.97 -48.18
N VAL A 310 -26.71 61.86 -48.84
CA VAL A 310 -27.21 61.86 -50.23
C VAL A 310 -28.55 62.59 -50.33
N GLU A 311 -29.46 62.37 -49.37
CA GLU A 311 -30.76 63.05 -49.32
C GLU A 311 -30.59 64.57 -49.17
N VAL A 312 -29.69 65.04 -48.30
CA VAL A 312 -29.36 66.47 -48.15
C VAL A 312 -28.79 67.03 -49.44
N TYR A 313 -27.80 66.39 -50.05
CA TYR A 313 -27.24 66.87 -51.32
C TYR A 313 -28.25 66.87 -52.47
N GLN A 314 -29.16 65.90 -52.52
CA GLN A 314 -30.23 65.88 -53.52
C GLN A 314 -31.22 67.03 -53.30
N SER A 315 -31.59 67.31 -52.05
CA SER A 315 -32.41 68.48 -51.69
C SER A 315 -31.73 69.79 -52.07
N ASP A 316 -30.46 69.96 -51.71
CA ASP A 316 -29.67 71.15 -52.03
C ASP A 316 -29.54 71.36 -53.55
N PHE A 317 -29.28 70.29 -54.30
CA PHE A 317 -29.20 70.34 -55.76
C PHE A 317 -30.54 70.74 -56.40
N ASN A 318 -31.66 70.20 -55.91
CA ASN A 318 -32.99 70.55 -56.40
C ASN A 318 -33.33 72.01 -56.09
N ALA A 319 -33.03 72.48 -54.87
CA ALA A 319 -33.24 73.87 -54.49
C ALA A 319 -32.40 74.84 -55.34
N GLU A 320 -31.12 74.53 -55.59
CA GLU A 320 -30.25 75.30 -56.48
C GLU A 320 -30.77 75.30 -57.92
N ARG A 321 -31.28 74.17 -58.40
CA ARG A 321 -31.88 74.06 -59.73
C ARG A 321 -33.14 74.93 -59.84
N GLU A 322 -34.05 74.83 -58.89
CA GLU A 322 -35.27 75.63 -58.84
C GLU A 322 -34.94 77.13 -58.78
N ALA A 323 -33.98 77.53 -57.97
CA ALA A 323 -33.50 78.92 -57.91
C ALA A 323 -32.93 79.39 -59.27
N ARG A 324 -32.20 78.54 -59.99
CA ARG A 324 -31.70 78.84 -61.34
C ARG A 324 -32.79 78.94 -62.38
N GLU A 325 -33.78 78.05 -62.35
CA GLU A 325 -34.93 78.08 -63.25
C GLU A 325 -35.78 79.34 -63.01
N ASN A 326 -36.02 79.69 -61.75
CA ASN A 326 -36.68 80.94 -61.36
C ASN A 326 -35.91 82.18 -61.86
N LEU A 327 -34.60 82.24 -61.63
CA LEU A 327 -33.75 83.34 -62.09
C LEU A 327 -33.73 83.44 -63.63
N ALA A 328 -33.67 82.30 -64.33
CA ALA A 328 -33.74 82.27 -65.79
C ALA A 328 -35.10 82.76 -66.30
N GLY A 329 -36.20 82.37 -65.66
CA GLY A 329 -37.55 82.85 -65.97
C GLY A 329 -37.73 84.35 -65.71
N GLU A 330 -37.20 84.87 -64.59
CA GLU A 330 -37.17 86.31 -64.32
C GLU A 330 -36.35 87.07 -65.36
N LYS A 331 -35.18 86.53 -65.74
CA LYS A 331 -34.33 87.11 -66.80
C LYS A 331 -35.06 87.15 -68.15
N GLU A 332 -35.79 86.09 -68.51
CA GLU A 332 -36.56 86.05 -69.75
C GLU A 332 -37.73 87.03 -69.73
N ARG A 333 -38.46 87.13 -68.60
CA ARG A 333 -39.51 88.12 -68.39
C ARG A 333 -39.00 89.55 -68.55
N LEU A 334 -37.91 89.90 -67.86
CA LEU A 334 -37.28 91.22 -67.96
C LEU A 334 -36.76 91.52 -69.37
N ALA A 335 -36.24 90.52 -70.08
CA ALA A 335 -35.80 90.69 -71.46
C ALA A 335 -36.99 90.96 -72.41
N GLU A 336 -38.13 90.30 -72.21
CA GLU A 336 -39.35 90.56 -72.99
C GLU A 336 -39.95 91.93 -72.67
N ASP A 337 -39.99 92.32 -71.40
CA ASP A 337 -40.39 93.67 -70.97
C ASP A 337 -39.51 94.75 -71.62
N LEU A 338 -38.18 94.54 -71.66
CA LEU A 338 -37.25 95.42 -72.38
C LEU A 338 -37.55 95.48 -73.88
N ARG A 339 -37.83 94.35 -74.54
CA ARG A 339 -38.23 94.34 -75.96
C ARG A 339 -39.55 95.08 -76.19
N HIS A 340 -40.52 94.93 -75.30
CA HIS A 340 -41.78 95.67 -75.36
C HIS A 340 -41.57 97.17 -75.21
N LEU A 341 -40.79 97.59 -74.21
CA LEU A 341 -40.44 98.99 -74.00
C LEU A 341 -39.65 99.57 -75.17
N GLN A 342 -38.68 98.83 -75.72
CA GLN A 342 -37.93 99.22 -76.92
C GLN A 342 -38.87 99.40 -78.12
N ARG A 343 -39.78 98.46 -78.38
CA ARG A 343 -40.80 98.59 -79.43
C ARG A 343 -41.67 99.82 -79.23
N ARG A 344 -42.12 100.10 -78.01
CA ARG A 344 -42.94 101.29 -77.71
C ARG A 344 -42.15 102.58 -77.88
N ASN A 345 -40.90 102.62 -77.45
CA ASN A 345 -40.00 103.75 -77.68
C ASN A 345 -39.79 103.99 -79.18
N GLN A 346 -39.54 102.94 -79.95
CA GLN A 346 -39.42 103.04 -81.41
C GLN A 346 -40.70 103.59 -82.04
N GLN A 347 -41.88 103.08 -81.65
CA GLN A 347 -43.17 103.62 -82.10
C GLN A 347 -43.35 105.09 -81.76
N LEU A 348 -42.97 105.52 -80.54
CA LEU A 348 -43.05 106.92 -80.14
C LEU A 348 -42.06 107.80 -80.93
N LEU A 349 -40.87 107.30 -81.24
CA LEU A 349 -39.92 107.98 -82.13
C LEU A 349 -40.48 108.11 -83.54
N ASP A 350 -41.08 107.05 -84.09
CA ASP A 350 -41.72 107.06 -85.40
C ASP A 350 -42.94 108.02 -85.41
N GLU A 351 -43.74 108.06 -84.33
CA GLU A 351 -44.85 109.01 -84.15
C GLU A 351 -44.34 110.46 -84.08
N LEU A 352 -43.24 110.71 -83.37
CA LEU A 352 -42.58 112.02 -83.32
C LEU A 352 -42.00 112.43 -84.68
N GLU A 353 -41.37 111.51 -85.39
CA GLU A 353 -40.82 111.75 -86.73
C GLU A 353 -41.95 112.01 -87.73
N ALA A 354 -43.04 111.23 -87.67
CA ALA A 354 -44.25 111.47 -88.45
C ALA A 354 -44.93 112.81 -88.10
N TYR A 355 -44.91 113.21 -86.83
CA TYR A 355 -45.39 114.53 -86.41
C TYR A 355 -44.48 115.64 -86.96
N GLN A 356 -43.16 115.49 -86.88
CA GLN A 356 -42.20 116.44 -87.47
C GLN A 356 -42.33 116.51 -88.99
N GLN A 357 -42.50 115.37 -89.68
CA GLN A 357 -42.76 115.30 -91.12
C GLN A 357 -44.10 115.95 -91.47
N ASN A 358 -45.19 115.65 -90.77
CA ASN A 358 -46.48 116.32 -90.97
C ASN A 358 -46.41 117.82 -90.66
N GLN A 359 -45.59 118.25 -89.69
CA GLN A 359 -45.34 119.66 -89.41
C GLN A 359 -44.55 120.30 -90.55
N TYR A 360 -43.55 119.61 -91.10
CA TYR A 360 -42.82 120.00 -92.31
C TYR A 360 -43.75 120.06 -93.53
N GLU A 361 -44.67 119.12 -93.70
CA GLU A 361 -45.68 119.08 -94.78
C GLU A 361 -46.74 120.17 -94.60
N GLN A 362 -47.15 120.50 -93.36
CA GLN A 362 -48.00 121.66 -93.07
C GLN A 362 -47.28 122.98 -93.36
N MET A 363 -45.97 123.07 -93.13
CA MET A 363 -45.18 124.25 -93.52
C MET A 363 -44.89 124.33 -95.02
N GLN A 364 -44.99 123.23 -95.79
CA GLN A 364 -44.70 123.22 -97.24
C GLN A 364 -45.83 123.73 -98.16
N LYS A 365 -47.03 124.04 -97.64
CA LYS A 365 -48.15 124.60 -98.46
C LYS A 365 -48.09 126.11 -98.73
N HIS A 366 -46.99 126.80 -98.37
CA HIS A 366 -46.63 128.13 -98.88
C HIS A 366 -45.13 128.16 -99.27
N ALA A 367 -44.86 128.34 -100.56
CA ALA A 367 -43.56 128.25 -101.25
C ALA A 367 -42.60 129.45 -100.98
N PRO A 368 -41.36 129.60 -101.55
CA PRO A 368 -40.37 128.68 -102.19
C PRO A 368 -38.88 128.93 -101.67
N PRO A 369 -37.76 129.00 -102.45
CA PRO A 369 -36.60 128.07 -102.42
C PRO A 369 -35.19 128.67 -102.05
N ALA A 370 -34.22 127.87 -101.59
CA ALA A 370 -32.73 128.07 -101.67
C ALA A 370 -32.01 126.90 -100.95
N LEU A 371 -31.11 126.10 -101.54
CA LEU A 371 -29.70 126.31 -101.97
C LEU A 371 -28.64 126.56 -100.86
N VAL A 372 -27.75 125.55 -100.74
CA VAL A 372 -26.29 125.51 -100.54
C VAL A 372 -25.57 125.68 -99.16
N ALA A 373 -24.65 124.71 -98.96
CA ALA A 373 -23.30 124.75 -98.33
C ALA A 373 -23.18 124.73 -96.78
N SER A 374 -22.13 124.19 -96.12
CA SER A 374 -21.02 123.25 -96.36
C SER A 374 -20.20 123.14 -95.05
N ALA A 375 -19.82 121.90 -94.64
CA ALA A 375 -18.56 121.52 -93.94
C ALA A 375 -18.34 121.85 -92.41
N PRO A 376 -17.28 121.34 -91.71
CA PRO A 376 -16.90 119.91 -91.49
C PRO A 376 -16.23 119.56 -90.09
N ILE A 377 -15.90 118.25 -89.90
CA ILE A 377 -14.77 117.59 -89.13
C ILE A 377 -14.69 117.63 -87.58
N ILE A 378 -14.68 116.42 -86.94
CA ILE A 378 -13.67 115.73 -86.06
C ILE A 378 -14.19 114.27 -85.88
N THR A 379 -13.70 113.18 -86.48
CA THR A 379 -12.43 112.40 -86.45
C THR A 379 -12.13 111.58 -85.17
N SER A 380 -11.85 110.29 -85.39
CA SER A 380 -11.13 109.28 -84.55
C SER A 380 -11.92 108.57 -83.43
N GLY A 381 -11.77 107.27 -83.16
CA GLY A 381 -11.04 106.19 -83.82
C GLY A 381 -11.30 104.83 -83.12
N TRP A 382 -11.43 103.73 -83.88
CA TRP A 382 -10.45 102.64 -84.02
C TRP A 382 -10.32 101.66 -82.82
N ASN A 383 -10.67 100.39 -83.09
CA ASN A 383 -9.85 99.17 -82.82
C ASN A 383 -9.65 98.72 -81.34
N THR A 384 -9.54 97.44 -80.92
CA THR A 384 -9.37 96.12 -81.53
C THR A 384 -9.17 95.09 -80.38
N ILE A 385 -9.64 93.85 -80.56
CA ILE A 385 -9.17 92.52 -80.03
C ILE A 385 -8.71 92.38 -78.56
N ALA A 386 -9.28 91.40 -77.83
CA ALA A 386 -8.53 90.29 -77.19
C ALA A 386 -9.43 89.29 -76.41
N THR A 387 -9.61 88.09 -76.96
CA THR A 387 -9.48 86.81 -76.23
C THR A 387 -8.03 86.68 -75.72
N PRO A 388 -7.70 85.92 -74.64
CA PRO A 388 -7.80 84.45 -74.52
C PRO A 388 -8.25 84.03 -73.09
N GLY A 389 -8.32 82.79 -72.58
CA GLY A 389 -8.00 81.42 -72.99
C GLY A 389 -8.37 80.50 -71.80
N ARG A 390 -9.12 79.43 -71.99
CA ARG A 390 -8.69 78.02 -71.86
C ARG A 390 -7.51 77.74 -70.92
N ALA A 391 -7.77 77.06 -69.79
CA ALA A 391 -6.93 75.99 -69.25
C ALA A 391 -7.65 75.18 -68.14
N GLU A 392 -7.72 73.88 -68.37
CA GLU A 392 -7.92 72.75 -67.45
C GLU A 392 -6.59 71.93 -67.54
N PRO A 393 -6.27 70.86 -66.78
CA PRO A 393 -6.63 70.35 -65.43
C PRO A 393 -5.38 70.20 -64.52
N GLN A 394 -5.51 69.69 -63.28
CA GLN A 394 -4.78 68.49 -62.77
C GLN A 394 -4.94 68.24 -61.25
N ARG A 395 -5.11 66.95 -60.91
CA ARG A 395 -4.95 66.28 -59.60
C ARG A 395 -3.45 66.30 -59.19
N PRO A 396 -3.04 66.10 -57.92
CA PRO A 396 -2.79 64.72 -57.46
C PRO A 396 -2.91 64.42 -55.93
N THR A 397 -3.20 63.14 -55.68
CA THR A 397 -2.78 62.18 -54.62
C THR A 397 -2.21 62.58 -53.22
N ARG A 398 -2.86 62.01 -52.18
CA ARG A 398 -2.35 61.07 -51.14
C ARG A 398 -1.34 61.56 -50.08
N SER A 399 -1.70 61.43 -48.79
CA SER A 399 -1.04 60.61 -47.73
C SER A 399 -1.39 61.06 -46.29
N SER A 400 -1.68 60.09 -45.41
CA SER A 400 -1.85 60.14 -43.92
C SER A 400 -0.54 60.55 -43.18
N PRO A 401 -0.36 60.47 -41.83
CA PRO A 401 -1.27 60.13 -40.69
C PRO A 401 -1.11 60.99 -39.40
N GLY A 402 -2.03 60.83 -38.43
CA GLY A 402 -1.63 60.66 -37.01
C GLY A 402 -2.08 61.68 -35.94
N ARG A 403 -2.49 61.08 -34.80
CA ARG A 403 -2.48 61.53 -33.39
C ARG A 403 -3.67 62.32 -32.79
N ARG A 404 -4.36 61.61 -31.87
CA ARG A 404 -4.91 61.98 -30.54
C ARG A 404 -4.31 63.26 -29.91
N PRO A 405 -5.06 64.00 -29.05
CA PRO A 405 -5.45 63.49 -27.71
C PRO A 405 -6.83 63.93 -27.14
N SER A 406 -7.28 63.17 -26.14
CA SER A 406 -8.29 63.46 -25.09
C SER A 406 -7.95 64.77 -24.30
N PRO A 407 -8.78 65.38 -23.38
CA PRO A 407 -9.70 64.74 -22.39
C PRO A 407 -10.99 65.47 -21.91
N GLY A 408 -11.98 64.70 -21.42
CA GLY A 408 -12.99 64.97 -20.34
C GLY A 408 -13.95 66.19 -20.45
N PRO A 409 -14.93 66.40 -19.52
CA PRO A 409 -15.35 65.59 -18.35
C PRO A 409 -16.90 65.44 -18.17
N GLN A 410 -17.31 64.69 -17.12
CA GLN A 410 -18.59 64.78 -16.35
C GLN A 410 -19.91 64.43 -17.08
N GLN A 411 -20.96 63.82 -16.52
CA GLN A 411 -21.47 63.75 -15.14
C GLN A 411 -22.54 62.63 -15.04
N GLN A 412 -22.66 62.05 -13.85
CA GLN A 412 -23.62 61.00 -13.42
C GLN A 412 -25.04 61.59 -13.23
N ASN A 413 -26.16 60.94 -13.61
CA ASN A 413 -27.06 60.01 -12.86
C ASN A 413 -28.52 60.22 -13.39
N PRO A 414 -29.60 59.47 -13.02
CA PRO A 414 -29.77 58.02 -12.71
C PRO A 414 -31.10 57.38 -13.27
N LEU A 415 -31.20 56.03 -13.23
CA LEU A 415 -32.41 55.15 -13.10
C LEU A 415 -33.47 55.11 -14.25
N PRO A 416 -34.32 54.04 -14.42
CA PRO A 416 -34.87 53.15 -13.39
C PRO A 416 -34.94 51.63 -13.68
N ALA A 417 -35.54 50.94 -12.71
CA ALA A 417 -35.64 49.51 -12.42
C ALA A 417 -36.51 48.64 -13.36
N ALA A 418 -36.22 47.33 -13.36
CA ALA A 418 -37.17 46.21 -13.41
C ALA A 418 -36.41 44.91 -13.04
N GLU A 419 -36.57 44.43 -11.81
CA GLU A 419 -37.26 43.15 -11.50
C GLU A 419 -36.55 41.90 -12.02
N GLU A 420 -35.56 41.43 -11.24
CA GLU A 420 -35.04 40.06 -11.32
C GLU A 420 -35.85 39.16 -10.39
N ASP A 421 -36.64 38.28 -11.00
CA ASP A 421 -37.26 37.11 -10.37
C ASP A 421 -36.22 35.98 -10.33
N THR A 422 -35.34 35.99 -9.33
CA THR A 422 -34.44 34.87 -9.05
C THR A 422 -35.21 33.73 -8.38
N GLN A 423 -35.77 32.83 -9.18
CA GLN A 423 -35.89 31.44 -8.76
C GLN A 423 -34.50 30.80 -8.72
N PRO A 424 -34.09 30.15 -7.61
CA PRO A 424 -32.86 29.40 -7.59
C PRO A 424 -33.01 28.17 -8.51
N PHE A 425 -32.12 28.13 -9.49
CA PHE A 425 -31.79 27.00 -10.34
C PHE A 425 -31.84 25.69 -9.54
N ARG A 426 -32.85 24.84 -9.81
CA ARG A 426 -32.80 23.43 -9.43
C ARG A 426 -31.78 22.77 -10.33
N VAL A 427 -30.59 22.52 -9.78
CA VAL A 427 -29.65 21.53 -10.31
C VAL A 427 -30.44 20.23 -10.48
N PHE A 428 -30.48 19.72 -11.71
CA PHE A 428 -30.98 18.38 -11.99
C PHE A 428 -30.13 17.41 -11.18
N ASP A 429 -30.74 16.74 -10.20
CA ASP A 429 -30.17 15.61 -9.47
C ASP A 429 -29.85 14.51 -10.50
N GLU A 430 -28.60 14.54 -10.94
CA GLU A 430 -27.92 13.46 -11.63
C GLU A 430 -27.99 12.22 -10.74
N GLU A 431 -28.53 11.13 -11.30
CA GLU A 431 -28.90 9.90 -10.60
C GLU A 431 -27.74 9.35 -9.74
N VAL A 432 -27.69 9.76 -8.47
CA VAL A 432 -26.88 9.11 -7.45
C VAL A 432 -27.41 7.69 -7.33
N PRO A 433 -26.61 6.64 -7.66
CA PRO A 433 -27.09 5.27 -7.55
C PRO A 433 -27.53 5.04 -6.11
N PRO A 434 -28.73 4.48 -5.88
CA PRO A 434 -29.28 4.35 -4.54
C PRO A 434 -28.26 3.64 -3.65
N PRO A 435 -27.98 4.17 -2.45
CA PRO A 435 -26.91 3.67 -1.59
C PRO A 435 -27.11 2.18 -1.39
N LYS A 436 -26.07 1.39 -1.70
CA LYS A 436 -26.11 -0.08 -1.58
C LYS A 436 -26.56 -0.44 -0.16
N ARG A 437 -27.75 -1.05 -0.06
CA ARG A 437 -28.31 -1.53 1.20
C ARG A 437 -28.06 -3.02 1.32
N PHE A 438 -27.54 -3.44 2.46
CA PHE A 438 -27.30 -4.83 2.81
C PHE A 438 -28.44 -5.32 3.71
N PHE A 439 -29.01 -6.50 3.43
CA PHE A 439 -30.18 -7.00 4.15
C PHE A 439 -29.81 -8.19 5.01
N CYS A 440 -30.30 -8.21 6.25
CA CYS A 440 -30.14 -9.34 7.15
C CYS A 440 -30.97 -10.54 6.67
N PRO A 441 -30.38 -11.73 6.46
CA PRO A 441 -31.12 -12.89 5.97
C PRO A 441 -32.13 -13.44 7.01
N VAL A 442 -31.98 -13.08 8.28
CA VAL A 442 -32.85 -13.57 9.37
C VAL A 442 -34.09 -12.69 9.55
N CYS A 443 -33.93 -11.37 9.62
CA CYS A 443 -35.03 -10.44 9.91
C CYS A 443 -35.35 -9.44 8.78
N ASN A 444 -34.60 -9.48 7.67
CA ASN A 444 -34.72 -8.61 6.50
C ASN A 444 -34.55 -7.10 6.77
N MET A 445 -33.94 -6.71 7.89
CA MET A 445 -33.56 -5.32 8.14
C MET A 445 -32.44 -4.87 7.19
N ALA A 446 -32.54 -3.62 6.71
CA ALA A 446 -31.60 -3.02 5.77
C ALA A 446 -30.54 -2.17 6.49
N PHE A 447 -29.28 -2.35 6.11
CA PHE A 447 -28.12 -1.68 6.68
C PHE A 447 -27.35 -0.96 5.58
N ALA A 448 -26.80 0.21 5.90
CA ALA A 448 -26.03 1.02 4.96
C ALA A 448 -24.57 0.56 4.80
N GLN A 449 -24.07 -0.26 5.74
CA GLN A 449 -22.69 -0.76 5.77
C GLN A 449 -22.68 -2.23 6.19
N VAL A 450 -21.77 -3.02 5.62
CA VAL A 450 -21.62 -4.47 5.89
C VAL A 450 -21.28 -4.73 7.35
N SER A 451 -20.44 -3.91 7.98
CA SER A 451 -20.06 -4.04 9.40
C SER A 451 -21.26 -3.97 10.36
N LEU A 452 -22.23 -3.11 10.06
CA LEU A 452 -23.48 -3.02 10.84
C LEU A 452 -24.37 -4.24 10.62
N LEU A 453 -24.35 -4.79 9.39
CA LEU A 453 -25.04 -6.04 9.09
C LEU A 453 -24.39 -7.21 9.84
N GLU A 454 -23.05 -7.33 9.84
CA GLU A 454 -22.31 -8.41 10.53
C GLU A 454 -22.62 -8.42 12.03
N TYR A 455 -22.49 -7.26 12.68
CA TYR A 455 -22.83 -7.11 14.10
C TYR A 455 -24.30 -7.47 14.39
N HIS A 456 -25.21 -7.03 13.52
CA HIS A 456 -26.61 -7.37 13.67
C HIS A 456 -26.90 -8.86 13.44
N VAL A 457 -26.27 -9.50 12.44
CA VAL A 457 -26.45 -10.93 12.13
C VAL A 457 -25.97 -11.79 13.30
N GLU A 458 -24.85 -11.45 13.94
CA GLU A 458 -24.39 -12.12 15.15
C GLU A 458 -25.42 -12.04 16.29
N THR A 459 -26.06 -10.87 16.47
CA THR A 459 -27.09 -10.69 17.51
C THR A 459 -28.44 -11.29 17.11
N CYS A 460 -28.73 -11.42 15.81
CA CYS A 460 -30.02 -11.88 15.29
C CYS A 460 -30.09 -13.41 15.13
N LEU A 461 -28.95 -14.09 15.23
CA LEU A 461 -28.84 -15.56 15.21
C LEU A 461 -28.93 -16.19 16.61
N GLU A 462 -28.68 -15.41 17.67
CA GLU A 462 -29.01 -15.75 19.06
C GLU A 462 -30.51 -15.57 19.33
#